data_AF-A0A2L0PNW4-F1
#
_entry.id   AF-A0A2L0PNW4-F1
#
_cell.length_a   1.000
_cell.length_b   1.000
_cell.length_c   1.000
_cell.angle_alpha   90.00
_cell.angle_beta   90.00
_cell.angle_gamma   90.00
#
_symmetry.space_group_name_H-M   'P 1'
#
loop_
_entity.id
_entity.type
_entity.pdbx_description
1 polymer ?
#
loop_
_entity_poly.entity_id
_entity_poly.type
_entity_poly.pdbx_seq_one_letter_code
_entity_poly.pdbx_strand_id
1 'polypeptide(L)'
;MNKLNVLLLVLVVASAFALVTLHYENRVVFIALIQAQQDGHRLEEEHAVLILEQAKFGNHHVIQAAATKQKLHVPSLAETKMIEKE
;
A
#
# COMPACT_ATOMS: atom_id res chain seq x y z
N MET A 1 -19.36 -53.27 26.17
CA MET A 1 -18.54 -53.14 24.94
C MET A 1 -19.15 -52.22 23.89
N ASN A 2 -20.45 -52.28 23.57
CA ASN A 2 -21.01 -51.46 22.47
C ASN A 2 -20.98 -49.94 22.71
N LYS A 3 -21.15 -49.47 23.96
CA LYS A 3 -21.13 -48.04 24.29
C LYS A 3 -19.78 -47.36 24.05
N LEU A 4 -18.68 -48.10 24.26
CA LEU A 4 -17.32 -47.59 24.04
C LEU A 4 -17.02 -47.42 22.54
N ASN A 5 -17.46 -48.38 21.72
CA ASN A 5 -17.30 -48.29 20.27
C ASN A 5 -18.10 -47.13 19.69
N VAL A 6 -19.33 -46.90 20.18
CA VAL A 6 -20.14 -45.74 19.78
C VAL A 6 -19.47 -44.43 20.19
N LEU A 7 -18.90 -44.36 21.40
CA LEU A 7 -18.16 -43.18 21.85
C LEU A 7 -16.94 -42.89 20.96
N LEU A 8 -16.15 -43.93 20.64
CA LEU A 8 -15.00 -43.84 19.75
C LEU A 8 -15.40 -43.39 18.35
N LEU A 9 -16.50 -43.93 17.81
CA LEU A 9 -17.03 -43.55 16.51
C LEU A 9 -17.38 -42.06 16.47
N VAL A 10 -18.11 -41.58 17.49
CA VAL A 10 -18.48 -40.16 17.60
C VAL A 10 -17.24 -39.28 17.71
N LEU A 11 -16.23 -39.69 18.47
CA LEU A 11 -15.00 -38.93 18.65
C LEU A 11 -14.19 -38.82 17.34
N VAL A 12 -14.13 -39.89 16.56
CA VAL A 12 -13.48 -39.88 15.22
C VAL A 12 -14.24 -38.98 14.25
N VAL A 13 -15.58 -39.07 14.21
CA VAL A 13 -16.40 -38.22 13.34
C VAL A 13 -16.24 -36.75 13.74
N ALA A 14 -16.31 -36.42 15.03
CA ALA A 14 -16.14 -35.06 15.52
C ALA A 14 -14.74 -34.50 15.17
N SER A 15 -13.69 -35.31 15.30
CA SER A 15 -12.33 -34.91 14.92
C SER A 15 -12.19 -34.64 13.42
N ALA A 16 -12.80 -35.47 12.57
CA ALA A 16 -12.81 -35.27 11.13
C ALA A 16 -13.54 -33.97 10.74
N PHE A 17 -14.70 -33.70 11.36
CA PHE A 17 -15.44 -32.45 11.14
C PHE A 17 -14.67 -31.22 11.62
N ALA A 18 -14.07 -31.28 12.81
CA ALA A 18 -13.26 -30.18 13.35
C ALA A 18 -12.08 -29.83 12.43
N LEU A 19 -11.41 -30.84 11.87
CA LEU A 19 -10.30 -30.65 10.94
C LEU A 19 -10.74 -29.94 9.65
N VAL A 20 -11.87 -30.37 9.06
CA VAL A 20 -12.41 -29.74 7.83
C VAL A 20 -12.78 -28.28 8.06
N THR A 21 -13.42 -27.97 9.20
CA THR A 21 -13.78 -26.58 9.54
C THR A 21 -12.54 -25.71 9.73
N LEU A 22 -11.50 -26.23 10.40
CA LEU A 22 -10.25 -25.50 10.60
C LEU A 22 -9.50 -25.24 9.29
N HIS A 23 -9.52 -26.19 8.35
CA HIS A 23 -8.94 -25.98 7.02
C HIS A 23 -9.65 -24.90 6.23
N TYR A 24 -10.97 -24.74 6.39
CA TYR A 24 -11.74 -23.72 5.70
C TYR A 24 -11.44 -22.31 6.22
N GLU A 25 -11.42 -22.11 7.54
CA GLU A 25 -11.13 -20.80 8.12
C GLU A 25 -9.70 -20.33 7.82
N ASN A 26 -8.72 -21.23 7.92
CA ASN A 26 -7.34 -20.93 7.58
C ASN A 26 -7.20 -20.46 6.12
N ARG A 27 -7.95 -21.07 5.19
CA ARG A 27 -7.89 -20.69 3.78
C ARG A 27 -8.46 -19.30 3.52
N VAL A 28 -9.55 -18.92 4.17
CA VAL A 28 -10.17 -17.60 4.00
C VAL A 28 -9.26 -16.50 4.55
N VAL A 29 -8.75 -16.68 5.78
CA VAL A 29 -7.85 -15.72 6.42
C VAL A 29 -6.55 -15.58 5.63
N PHE A 30 -6.00 -16.69 5.13
CA PHE A 30 -4.77 -16.67 4.34
C PHE A 30 -4.96 -15.99 2.97
N ILE A 31 -6.11 -16.18 2.32
CA ILE A 31 -6.43 -15.47 1.07
C ILE A 31 -6.55 -13.96 1.31
N ALA A 32 -7.22 -13.55 2.39
CA ALA A 32 -7.34 -12.14 2.74
C ALA A 32 -5.96 -11.51 3.02
N LEU A 33 -5.08 -12.25 3.71
CA LEU A 33 -3.71 -11.81 3.95
C LEU A 33 -2.92 -11.66 2.64
N ILE A 34 -3.00 -12.63 1.73
CA ILE A 34 -2.34 -12.56 0.42
C ILE A 34 -2.82 -11.35 -0.38
N GLN A 35 -4.13 -11.10 -0.40
CA GLN A 35 -4.69 -9.95 -1.12
C GLN A 35 -4.17 -8.62 -0.55
N ALA A 36 -4.20 -8.47 0.78
CA ALA A 36 -3.68 -7.26 1.43
C ALA A 36 -2.17 -7.07 1.17
N GLN A 37 -1.40 -8.15 1.15
CA GLN A 37 0.04 -8.09 0.87
C GLN A 37 0.32 -7.71 -0.60
N GLN A 38 -0.47 -8.23 -1.55
CA GLN A 38 -0.37 -7.85 -2.96
C GLN A 38 -0.70 -6.38 -3.19
N ASP A 39 -1.74 -5.87 -2.52
CA ASP A 39 -2.11 -4.45 -2.58
C ASP A 39 -1.01 -3.57 -1.99
N GLY A 40 -0.39 -3.98 -0.88
CA GLY A 40 0.75 -3.29 -0.29
C GLY A 40 1.94 -3.19 -1.24
N HIS A 41 2.32 -4.30 -1.89
CA HIS A 41 3.42 -4.31 -2.86
C HIS A 41 3.13 -3.42 -4.08
N ARG A 42 1.91 -3.46 -4.62
CA ARG A 42 1.52 -2.58 -5.72
C ARG A 42 1.64 -1.10 -5.33
N LEU A 43 1.16 -0.75 -4.14
CA LEU A 43 1.23 0.63 -3.65
C LEU A 43 2.68 1.09 -3.45
N GLU A 44 3.56 0.19 -3.01
CA GLU A 44 4.98 0.48 -2.84
C GLU A 44 5.69 0.74 -4.18
N GLU A 45 5.37 -0.04 -5.22
CA GLU A 45 5.86 0.19 -6.58
C GLU A 45 5.39 1.53 -7.15
N GLU A 46 4.09 1.84 -7.02
CA GLU A 46 3.53 3.13 -7.45
C GLU A 46 4.20 4.29 -6.70
N HIS A 47 4.35 4.16 -5.38
CA HIS A 47 4.98 5.18 -4.55
C HIS A 47 6.44 5.41 -4.94
N ALA A 48 7.21 4.36 -5.27
CA ALA A 48 8.57 4.50 -5.77
C ALA A 48 8.62 5.30 -7.09
N VAL A 49 7.68 5.05 -8.01
CA VAL A 49 7.56 5.81 -9.26
C VAL A 49 7.23 7.28 -8.97
N LEU A 50 6.27 7.55 -8.07
CA LEU A 50 5.90 8.91 -7.69
C LEU A 50 7.07 9.69 -7.06
N ILE A 51 7.88 9.05 -6.20
CA ILE A 51 9.08 9.69 -5.63
C ILE A 51 10.06 10.08 -6.73
N LEU A 52 10.30 9.19 -7.70
CA LEU A 52 11.17 9.49 -8.83
C LEU A 52 10.62 10.65 -9.67
N GLU A 53 9.31 10.74 -9.83
CA GLU A 53 8.65 11.84 -10.53
C GLU A 53 8.72 13.16 -9.75
N GLN A 54 8.50 13.14 -8.44
CA GLN A 54 8.67 14.30 -7.56
C GLN A 54 10.11 14.83 -7.62
N ALA A 55 11.11 13.94 -7.61
CA ALA A 55 12.50 14.31 -7.77
C ALA A 55 12.78 15.00 -9.12
N LYS A 56 12.06 14.61 -10.19
CA LYS A 56 12.13 15.33 -11.48
C LYS A 56 11.57 16.74 -11.38
N PHE A 57 10.47 16.96 -10.67
CA PHE A 57 9.88 18.29 -10.50
C PHE A 57 10.72 19.22 -9.62
N GLY A 58 11.50 18.67 -8.69
CA GLY A 58 12.46 19.44 -7.87
C GLY A 58 13.70 19.90 -8.64
N ASN A 59 13.98 19.34 -9.83
CA ASN A 59 15.12 19.76 -10.63
C ASN A 59 14.88 21.14 -11.26
N HIS A 60 15.82 22.05 -11.00
CA HIS A 60 15.82 23.44 -11.47
C HIS A 60 15.53 23.59 -12.97
N HIS A 61 15.97 22.63 -13.79
CA HIS A 61 15.70 22.60 -15.23
C HIS A 61 14.21 22.48 -15.59
N VAL A 62 13.41 21.72 -14.84
CA VAL A 62 11.97 21.57 -15.11
C VAL A 62 11.23 22.86 -14.75
N ILE A 63 11.61 23.49 -13.65
CA ILE A 63 11.08 24.79 -13.21
C ILE A 63 11.42 25.88 -14.24
N GLN A 64 12.66 25.91 -14.73
CA GLN A 64 13.09 26.88 -15.74
C GLN A 64 12.42 26.64 -17.10
N ALA A 65 12.21 25.38 -17.51
CA ALA A 65 11.47 25.05 -18.73
C ALA A 65 9.99 25.45 -18.63
N ALA A 66 9.35 25.21 -17.48
CA ALA A 66 7.99 25.66 -17.21
C ALA A 66 7.88 27.19 -17.19
N ALA A 67 8.82 27.88 -16.53
CA ALA A 67 8.91 29.34 -16.50
C ALA A 67 9.09 29.93 -17.92
N THR A 68 9.95 29.31 -18.73
CA THR A 68 10.16 29.71 -20.13
C THR A 68 8.89 29.54 -20.97
N LYS A 69 8.17 28.42 -20.81
CA LYS A 69 6.86 28.20 -21.47
C LYS A 69 5.82 29.25 -21.06
N GLN A 70 5.82 29.65 -19.79
CA GLN A 70 4.90 30.64 -19.24
C GLN A 70 5.38 32.09 -19.44
N LYS A 71 6.49 32.32 -20.17
CA LYS A 71 7.11 33.64 -20.37
C LYS A 71 7.39 34.38 -19.06
N LEU A 72 7.62 33.63 -17.98
CA LEU A 72 7.98 34.18 -16.68
C LEU A 72 9.45 34.58 -16.71
N HIS A 73 9.73 35.81 -16.28
CA HIS A 73 11.07 36.34 -16.12
C HIS A 73 11.45 36.36 -14.64
N VAL A 74 12.73 36.13 -14.34
CA VAL A 74 13.24 36.31 -12.98
C VAL A 74 13.16 37.79 -12.63
N PRO A 75 12.55 38.15 -11.48
CA PRO A 75 12.43 39.55 -11.09
C PRO A 75 13.83 40.15 -10.88
N SER A 76 14.06 41.31 -11.49
CA SER A 76 15.29 42.08 -11.31
C SER A 76 15.31 42.75 -9.94
N LEU A 77 16.48 43.11 -9.43
CA LEU A 77 16.63 43.89 -8.19
C LEU A 77 15.87 45.22 -8.24
N ALA A 78 15.62 45.78 -9.43
CA ALA A 78 14.81 46.97 -9.63
C ALA A 78 13.29 46.74 -9.38
N GLU A 79 12.83 45.50 -9.44
CA GLU A 79 11.42 45.11 -9.28
C GLU A 79 11.14 44.50 -7.90
N THR A 80 12.18 44.35 -7.07
CA THR A 80 12.09 43.77 -5.72
C THR A 80 12.07 44.88 -4.68
N LYS A 81 10.91 45.11 -4.05
CA LYS A 81 10.81 46.04 -2.91
C LYS A 81 10.86 45.25 -1.60
N MET A 82 11.95 45.41 -0.85
CA MET A 82 12.05 44.87 0.50
C MET A 82 11.15 45.71 1.43
N ILE A 83 10.19 45.06 2.09
CA ILE A 83 9.32 45.70 3.08
C ILE A 83 9.79 45.20 4.45
N GLU A 84 10.31 46.11 5.26
CA GLU A 84 10.64 45.83 6.66
C GLU A 84 9.33 45.69 7.44
N LYS A 85 9.20 44.60 8.19
CA LYS A 85 8.01 44.32 8.99
C LYS A 85 8.22 44.94 10.37
N GLU A 86 7.38 45.93 10.73
CA GLU A 86 7.33 46.51 12.08
C GLU A 86 6.91 45.49 13.15
#